data_AF-Q0UQV5-F1
#
_entry.id   AF-Q0UQV5-F1
#
_cell.length_a   1.000
_cell.length_b   1.000
_cell.length_c   1.000
_cell.angle_alpha   90.00
_cell.angle_beta   90.00
_cell.angle_gamma   90.00
#
_symmetry.space_group_name_H-M   'P 1'
#
loop_
_entity.id
_entity.type
_entity.pdbx_description
1 polymer ?
#
loop_
_entity_poly.entity_id
_entity_poly.type
_entity_poly.pdbx_seq_one_letter_code
_entity_poly.pdbx_strand_id
1 'polypeptide(L)'
;MASPMDSVTGPAASAHPPSDSSSLLHAETNPAACDSGNEALLEYVQRSIDEDEDFAFMRFEALQRTNIVALQTKLVRLKDTLRKAKAISNEDLESIRLILEQYSTAIQNYHFLHRRKGLTKQESTQRRFVLQRYFQPQVHDISVFNSHYSYFDDAEPRTDALRSTLMHALPAWLTYSSNERSARRREFSEGKPPKEVSPFIDRLCRFTIAAVGGSFLVGPMLIMAIDSSTTKSLVTVSVSVLIFIAVLTFGVRVGNVEALVSTATYAAVLVVFVGSSTGGGGGTGQ
;
A
#
# COMPACT_ATOMS: atom_id res chain seq x y z
N MET A 1 68.71 58.45 -18.46
CA MET A 1 68.44 57.88 -19.79
C MET A 1 67.26 56.93 -19.61
N ALA A 2 66.05 57.45 -19.66
CA ALA A 2 65.20 57.60 -20.86
C ALA A 2 64.16 56.48 -20.88
N SER A 3 62.94 56.79 -20.46
CA SER A 3 61.72 56.10 -20.90
C SER A 3 61.47 56.41 -22.39
N PRO A 4 60.70 55.57 -23.10
CA PRO A 4 59.31 55.92 -23.47
C PRO A 4 58.32 54.75 -23.20
N MET A 5 57.11 55.03 -22.71
CA MET A 5 55.84 55.35 -23.44
C MET A 5 55.26 54.14 -24.20
N ASP A 6 54.14 53.57 -23.73
CA ASP A 6 52.73 53.84 -24.15
C ASP A 6 52.32 52.72 -25.13
N SER A 7 51.08 52.22 -25.25
CA SER A 7 49.76 52.61 -24.80
C SER A 7 48.78 51.42 -25.04
N VAL A 8 47.84 51.26 -24.10
CA VAL A 8 46.37 51.19 -24.31
C VAL A 8 45.84 50.51 -25.59
N THR A 9 45.01 49.45 -25.44
CA THR A 9 43.64 49.38 -26.01
C THR A 9 42.87 48.11 -25.57
N GLY A 10 41.75 48.35 -24.84
CA GLY A 10 40.42 47.73 -24.95
C GLY A 10 40.19 46.20 -25.09
N PRO A 11 39.25 45.61 -24.32
CA PRO A 11 38.79 44.24 -24.51
C PRO A 11 37.73 44.17 -25.63
N ALA A 12 37.95 43.32 -26.63
CA ALA A 12 36.99 43.09 -27.70
C ALA A 12 36.19 41.80 -27.44
N ALA A 13 34.88 42.03 -27.28
CA ALA A 13 33.78 41.25 -27.85
C ALA A 13 33.66 39.75 -27.54
N SER A 14 32.58 39.48 -26.79
CA SER A 14 31.77 38.28 -26.80
C SER A 14 31.61 37.62 -28.18
N ALA A 15 31.91 36.34 -28.26
CA ALA A 15 31.37 35.46 -29.29
C ALA A 15 30.52 34.37 -28.61
N HIS A 16 29.21 34.62 -28.60
CA HIS A 16 28.18 33.59 -28.45
C HIS A 16 28.37 32.51 -29.53
N PRO A 17 28.34 31.22 -29.20
CA PRO A 17 28.04 30.21 -30.21
C PRO A 17 26.53 30.25 -30.53
N PRO A 18 26.13 30.26 -31.82
CA PRO A 18 24.74 30.17 -32.19
C PRO A 18 24.19 28.79 -31.83
N SER A 19 23.05 28.84 -31.14
CA SER A 19 22.14 27.74 -30.89
C SER A 19 21.46 27.31 -32.20
N ASP A 20 22.07 26.38 -32.94
CA ASP A 20 21.38 25.62 -33.99
C ASP A 20 20.71 24.38 -33.39
N SER A 21 19.66 24.65 -32.62
CA SER A 21 18.63 23.67 -32.26
C SER A 21 17.62 23.58 -33.40
N SER A 22 18.02 23.01 -34.53
CA SER A 22 17.11 22.72 -35.67
C SER A 22 17.64 21.56 -36.49
N SER A 23 17.80 20.40 -35.86
CA SER A 23 18.18 19.16 -36.56
C SER A 23 17.67 17.91 -35.84
N LEU A 24 16.42 17.87 -35.37
CA LEU A 24 15.76 16.63 -34.91
C LEU A 24 14.22 16.71 -35.03
N LEU A 25 13.72 17.20 -36.16
CA LEU A 25 12.32 17.05 -36.53
C LEU A 25 12.25 16.55 -37.97
N HIS A 26 12.37 15.23 -38.09
CA HIS A 26 11.71 14.36 -39.07
C HIS A 26 12.31 12.96 -38.85
N ALA A 27 12.04 12.38 -37.67
CA ALA A 27 11.98 10.94 -37.59
C ALA A 27 10.72 10.56 -38.37
N GLU A 28 10.91 10.10 -39.59
CA GLU A 28 9.88 9.53 -40.44
C GLU A 28 9.25 8.36 -39.68
N THR A 29 8.11 8.60 -39.02
CA THR A 29 7.38 7.57 -38.28
C THR A 29 6.76 6.64 -39.32
N ASN A 30 7.45 5.54 -39.58
CA ASN A 30 6.93 4.47 -40.42
C ASN A 30 5.62 3.93 -39.76
N PRO A 31 4.44 4.08 -40.38
CA PRO A 31 3.16 3.73 -39.76
C PRO A 31 3.05 2.23 -39.42
N ALA A 32 3.82 1.37 -40.11
CA ALA A 32 3.90 -0.06 -39.82
C ALA A 32 4.56 -0.37 -38.45
N ALA A 33 5.41 0.52 -37.92
CA ALA A 33 6.03 0.33 -36.61
C ALA A 33 5.06 0.65 -35.46
N CYS A 34 4.16 1.63 -35.64
CA CYS A 34 3.17 2.00 -34.64
C CYS A 34 2.11 0.91 -34.41
N ASP A 35 1.69 0.21 -35.46
CA ASP A 35 0.73 -0.89 -35.34
C ASP A 35 1.31 -2.09 -34.59
N SER A 36 2.58 -2.42 -34.84
CA SER A 36 3.28 -3.52 -34.14
C SER A 36 3.45 -3.29 -32.63
N GLY A 37 3.62 -2.03 -32.22
CA GLY A 37 3.75 -1.67 -30.80
C GLY A 37 2.43 -1.78 -30.04
N ASN A 38 1.31 -1.44 -30.68
CA ASN A 38 -0.02 -1.50 -30.08
C ASN A 38 -0.51 -2.95 -29.94
N GLU A 39 -0.17 -3.82 -30.89
CA GLU A 39 -0.47 -5.26 -30.80
C GLU A 39 0.28 -5.90 -29.63
N ALA A 40 1.58 -5.62 -29.47
CA ALA A 40 2.38 -6.10 -28.34
C ALA A 40 1.87 -5.58 -26.99
N LEU A 41 1.36 -4.35 -26.93
CA LEU A 41 0.71 -3.80 -25.73
C LEU A 41 -0.55 -4.58 -25.35
N LEU A 42 -1.44 -4.82 -26.31
CA LEU A 42 -2.68 -5.57 -26.09
C LEU A 42 -2.39 -7.02 -25.69
N GLU A 43 -1.41 -7.66 -26.33
CA GLU A 43 -0.99 -9.02 -25.96
C GLU A 43 -0.43 -9.08 -24.53
N TYR A 44 0.39 -8.11 -24.15
CA TYR A 44 0.91 -8.01 -22.78
C TYR A 44 -0.20 -7.82 -21.75
N VAL A 45 -1.15 -6.91 -22.02
CA VAL A 45 -2.28 -6.65 -21.11
C VAL A 45 -3.16 -7.89 -20.98
N GLN A 46 -3.55 -8.51 -22.09
CA GLN A 46 -4.40 -9.69 -22.08
C GLN A 46 -3.74 -10.85 -21.31
N ARG A 47 -2.45 -11.10 -21.57
CA ARG A 47 -1.66 -12.07 -20.80
C ARG A 47 -1.64 -11.75 -19.31
N SER A 48 -1.46 -10.48 -18.94
CA SER A 48 -1.42 -10.08 -17.53
C SER A 48 -2.76 -10.28 -16.82
N ILE A 49 -3.87 -10.22 -17.54
CA ILE A 49 -5.20 -10.52 -16.98
C ILE A 49 -5.38 -12.03 -16.80
N ASP A 50 -4.85 -12.84 -17.72
CA ASP A 50 -5.06 -14.29 -17.73
C ASP A 50 -4.08 -15.05 -16.83
N GLU A 51 -2.83 -14.59 -16.71
CA GLU A 51 -1.76 -15.29 -15.98
C GLU A 51 -1.47 -14.75 -14.58
N ASP A 52 -1.79 -13.48 -14.28
CA ASP A 52 -1.42 -12.85 -13.02
C ASP A 52 -2.63 -12.64 -12.10
N GLU A 53 -2.55 -13.18 -10.88
CA GLU A 53 -3.57 -12.90 -9.84
C GLU A 53 -3.57 -11.42 -9.44
N ASP A 54 -2.38 -10.79 -9.38
CA ASP A 54 -2.20 -9.38 -9.03
C ASP A 54 -1.33 -8.66 -10.08
N PHE A 55 -1.81 -7.50 -10.52
CA PHE A 55 -1.07 -6.66 -11.47
C PHE A 55 0.12 -5.99 -10.79
N ALA A 56 1.33 -6.33 -11.23
CA ALA A 56 2.57 -5.73 -10.78
C ALA A 56 3.00 -4.63 -11.77
N PHE A 57 3.28 -3.44 -11.24
CA PHE A 57 3.71 -2.30 -12.05
C PHE A 57 5.14 -1.88 -11.75
N MET A 58 5.78 -1.31 -12.76
CA MET A 58 7.12 -0.73 -12.66
C MET A 58 7.04 0.65 -12.00
N ARG A 59 7.82 0.87 -10.93
CA ARG A 59 7.91 2.18 -10.29
C ARG A 59 8.94 3.03 -11.03
N PHE A 60 8.65 4.30 -11.25
CA PHE A 60 9.58 5.23 -11.89
C PHE A 60 10.17 6.18 -10.85
N GLU A 61 10.84 5.64 -9.84
CA GLU A 61 11.27 6.42 -8.66
C GLU A 61 12.18 7.59 -9.02
N ALA A 62 13.15 7.37 -9.90
CA ALA A 62 14.04 8.44 -10.38
C ALA A 62 13.25 9.56 -11.09
N LEU A 63 12.32 9.21 -11.99
CA LEU A 63 11.50 10.19 -12.70
C LEU A 63 10.56 10.95 -11.76
N GLN A 64 9.96 10.26 -10.79
CA GLN A 64 9.08 10.87 -9.80
C GLN A 64 9.84 11.87 -8.94
N ARG A 65 11.02 11.50 -8.44
CA ARG A 65 11.89 12.40 -7.65
C ARG A 65 12.35 13.59 -8.50
N THR A 66 12.75 13.35 -9.75
CA THR A 66 13.13 14.44 -10.68
C THR A 66 11.97 15.40 -10.92
N ASN A 67 10.74 14.90 -11.11
CA ASN A 67 9.56 15.74 -11.28
C ASN A 67 9.29 16.61 -10.04
N ILE A 68 9.38 16.04 -8.84
CA ILE A 68 9.22 16.76 -7.58
C ILE A 68 10.28 17.87 -7.46
N VAL A 69 11.55 17.56 -7.72
CA VAL A 69 12.66 18.54 -7.67
C VAL A 69 12.49 19.66 -8.72
N ALA A 70 12.01 19.31 -9.92
CA ALA A 70 11.73 20.30 -10.95
C ALA A 70 10.61 21.27 -10.50
N LEU A 71 9.55 20.76 -9.88
CA LEU A 71 8.46 21.58 -9.31
C LEU A 71 8.94 22.45 -8.15
N GLN A 72 9.80 21.93 -7.26
CA GLN A 72 10.43 22.72 -6.20
C GLN A 72 11.25 23.88 -6.77
N THR A 73 12.02 23.63 -7.82
CA THR A 73 12.84 24.66 -8.47
C THR A 73 11.96 25.76 -9.07
N LYS A 74 10.83 25.40 -9.69
CA LYS A 74 9.84 26.36 -10.19
C LYS A 74 9.25 27.21 -9.06
N LEU A 75 8.85 26.59 -7.95
CA LEU A 75 8.33 27.30 -6.77
C LEU A 75 9.37 28.27 -6.16
N VAL A 76 10.64 27.89 -6.10
CA VAL A 76 11.71 28.75 -5.57
C VAL A 76 11.92 29.97 -6.46
N ARG A 77 11.94 29.79 -7.79
CA ARG A 77 12.04 30.91 -8.75
C ARG A 77 10.87 31.87 -8.61
N LEU A 78 9.66 31.33 -8.52
CA LEU A 78 8.45 32.12 -8.34
C LEU A 78 8.48 32.87 -7.00
N LYS A 79 8.92 32.23 -5.92
CA LYS A 79 9.12 32.91 -4.62
C LYS A 79 10.11 34.08 -4.71
N ASP A 80 11.17 33.95 -5.49
CA ASP A 80 12.14 35.03 -5.71
C ASP A 80 11.55 36.19 -6.52
N THR A 81 10.76 35.90 -7.58
CA THR A 81 10.10 36.94 -8.38
C THR A 81 9.07 37.70 -7.55
N LEU A 82 8.24 37.01 -6.77
CA LEU A 82 7.26 37.64 -5.87
C LEU A 82 7.91 38.52 -4.80
N ARG A 83 9.03 38.09 -4.24
CA ARG A 83 9.76 38.87 -3.23
C ARG A 83 10.30 40.17 -3.82
N LYS A 84 10.67 40.17 -5.10
CA LYS A 84 11.17 41.36 -5.81
C LYS A 84 10.03 42.24 -6.33
N ALA A 85 8.85 41.67 -6.58
CA ALA A 85 7.68 42.38 -7.04
C ALA A 85 7.04 43.22 -5.91
N LYS A 86 6.66 44.46 -6.23
CA LYS A 86 6.01 45.39 -5.28
C LYS A 86 4.49 45.18 -5.19
N ALA A 87 3.91 44.50 -6.18
CA ALA A 87 2.51 44.10 -6.24
C ALA A 87 2.41 42.73 -6.90
N ILE A 88 1.45 41.91 -6.47
CA ILE A 88 1.24 40.55 -6.99
C ILE A 88 0.21 40.63 -8.12
N SER A 89 0.56 40.16 -9.32
CA SER A 89 -0.39 40.07 -10.44
C SER A 89 -1.37 38.90 -10.24
N ASN A 90 -2.58 39.01 -10.79
CA ASN A 90 -3.51 37.87 -10.80
C ASN A 90 -2.95 36.67 -11.58
N GLU A 91 -2.11 36.91 -12.59
CA GLU A 91 -1.41 35.86 -13.34
C GLU A 91 -0.37 35.12 -12.47
N ASP A 92 0.34 35.86 -11.62
CA ASP A 92 1.26 35.28 -10.64
C ASP A 92 0.49 34.43 -9.62
N LEU A 93 -0.69 34.88 -9.17
CA LEU A 93 -1.53 34.12 -8.25
C LEU A 93 -2.03 32.80 -8.84
N GLU A 94 -2.46 32.79 -10.11
CA GLU A 94 -2.91 31.57 -10.79
C GLU A 94 -1.75 30.59 -11.04
N SER A 95 -0.58 31.09 -11.46
CA SER A 95 0.60 30.24 -11.63
C SER A 95 1.09 29.62 -10.32
N ILE A 96 1.01 30.36 -9.19
CA ILE A 96 1.28 29.82 -7.85
C ILE A 96 0.35 28.65 -7.54
N ARG A 97 -0.96 28.86 -7.70
CA ARG A 97 -1.98 27.85 -7.38
C ARG A 97 -1.74 26.58 -8.17
N LEU A 98 -1.53 26.70 -9.48
CA LEU A 98 -1.32 25.58 -10.37
C LEU A 98 -0.03 24.80 -10.03
N ILE A 99 1.09 25.49 -9.78
CA ILE A 99 2.35 24.81 -9.45
C ILE A 99 2.28 24.16 -8.06
N LEU A 100 1.63 24.79 -7.09
CA LEU A 100 1.42 24.21 -5.75
C LEU A 100 0.53 22.97 -5.80
N GLU A 101 -0.54 22.99 -6.58
CA GLU A 101 -1.42 21.85 -6.80
C GLU A 101 -0.66 20.68 -7.45
N GLN A 102 0.10 20.95 -8.51
CA GLN A 102 0.95 19.95 -9.16
C GLN A 102 2.00 19.38 -8.20
N TYR A 103 2.61 20.22 -7.37
CA TYR A 103 3.60 19.80 -6.38
C TYR A 103 2.99 18.92 -5.30
N SER A 104 1.85 19.30 -4.73
CA SER A 104 1.11 18.50 -3.75
C SER A 104 0.71 17.15 -4.32
N THR A 105 0.16 17.15 -5.54
CA THR A 105 -0.25 15.93 -6.25
C THR A 105 0.95 15.03 -6.53
N ALA A 106 2.09 15.60 -6.95
CA ALA A 106 3.31 14.83 -7.18
C ALA A 106 3.85 14.17 -5.91
N ILE A 107 3.83 14.89 -4.77
CA ILE A 107 4.22 14.32 -3.47
C ILE A 107 3.26 13.21 -3.04
N GLN A 108 1.96 13.44 -3.14
CA GLN A 108 0.95 12.46 -2.74
C GLN A 108 1.07 11.19 -3.59
N ASN A 109 1.22 11.33 -4.90
CA ASN A 109 1.42 10.21 -5.81
C ASN A 109 2.72 9.45 -5.50
N TYR A 110 3.82 10.17 -5.22
CA TYR A 110 5.07 9.54 -4.82
C TYR A 110 4.91 8.76 -3.51
N HIS A 111 4.31 9.37 -2.49
CA HIS A 111 4.09 8.71 -1.20
C HIS A 111 3.19 7.47 -1.34
N PHE A 112 2.10 7.59 -2.10
CA PHE A 112 1.18 6.49 -2.39
C PHE A 112 1.88 5.32 -3.09
N LEU A 113 2.74 5.59 -4.07
CA LEU A 113 3.46 4.54 -4.80
C LEU A 113 4.67 3.98 -4.03
N HIS A 114 5.26 4.78 -3.14
CA HIS A 114 6.40 4.37 -2.32
C HIS A 114 5.99 3.44 -1.17
N ARG A 115 4.81 3.66 -0.57
CA ARG A 115 4.31 2.88 0.56
C ARG A 115 3.93 1.42 0.20
N ARG A 116 3.70 1.14 -1.08
CA ARG A 116 3.27 -0.16 -1.58
C ARG A 116 4.33 -1.24 -1.39
N LYS A 117 3.90 -2.48 -1.17
CA LYS A 117 4.78 -3.65 -1.06
C LYS A 117 5.60 -3.82 -2.35
N GLY A 118 6.92 -3.88 -2.20
CA GLY A 118 7.82 -4.20 -3.31
C GLY A 118 7.81 -5.70 -3.60
N LEU A 119 7.97 -6.06 -4.87
CA LEU A 119 8.17 -7.45 -5.28
C LEU A 119 9.46 -8.02 -4.68
N THR A 120 9.52 -9.34 -4.49
CA THR A 120 10.78 -10.01 -4.16
C THR A 120 11.76 -9.90 -5.32
N LYS A 121 13.07 -10.13 -5.07
CA LYS A 121 14.09 -10.06 -6.13
C LYS A 121 13.84 -11.05 -7.27
N GLN A 122 13.29 -12.22 -6.96
CA GLN A 122 13.00 -13.25 -7.95
C GLN A 122 11.82 -12.84 -8.84
N GLU A 123 10.71 -12.41 -8.24
CA GLU A 123 9.54 -11.93 -8.98
C GLU A 123 9.88 -10.70 -9.83
N SER A 124 10.64 -9.75 -9.27
CA SER A 124 11.10 -8.56 -10.01
C SER A 124 11.93 -8.94 -11.24
N THR A 125 12.76 -9.97 -11.12
CA THR A 125 13.58 -10.46 -12.24
C THR A 125 12.73 -11.13 -13.30
N GLN A 126 11.77 -11.97 -12.90
CA GLN A 126 10.82 -12.60 -13.81
C GLN A 126 9.99 -11.55 -14.56
N ARG A 127 9.45 -10.55 -13.84
CA ARG A 127 8.69 -9.45 -14.43
C ARG A 127 9.51 -8.63 -15.41
N ARG A 128 10.76 -8.32 -15.05
CA ARG A 128 11.69 -7.64 -15.95
C ARG A 128 11.86 -8.42 -17.26
N PHE A 129 12.01 -9.74 -17.20
CA PHE A 129 12.16 -10.56 -18.42
C PHE A 129 10.91 -10.55 -19.29
N VAL A 130 9.70 -10.59 -18.69
CA VAL A 130 8.45 -10.49 -19.44
C VAL A 130 8.37 -9.14 -20.15
N LEU A 131 8.56 -8.03 -19.42
CA LEU A 131 8.54 -6.69 -20.02
C LEU A 131 9.60 -6.51 -21.10
N GLN A 132 10.81 -7.02 -20.87
CA GLN A 132 11.86 -6.99 -21.87
C GLN A 132 11.44 -7.75 -23.12
N ARG A 133 10.84 -8.94 -23.01
CA ARG A 133 10.41 -9.71 -24.18
C ARG A 133 9.42 -8.95 -25.08
N TYR A 134 8.47 -8.22 -24.48
CA TYR A 134 7.44 -7.49 -25.23
C TYR A 134 7.90 -6.11 -25.72
N PHE A 135 8.71 -5.40 -24.93
CA PHE A 135 9.03 -3.99 -25.17
C PHE A 135 10.50 -3.73 -25.54
N GLN A 136 11.36 -4.75 -25.62
CA GLN A 136 12.75 -4.60 -26.08
C GLN A 136 12.88 -3.91 -27.45
N PRO A 137 12.02 -4.16 -28.47
CA PRO A 137 12.14 -3.48 -29.76
C PRO A 137 11.97 -1.96 -29.66
N GLN A 138 11.35 -1.47 -28.59
CA GLN A 138 10.98 -0.06 -28.42
C GLN A 138 12.03 0.72 -27.59
N VAL A 139 13.02 0.05 -27.00
CA VAL A 139 13.97 0.66 -26.06
C VAL A 139 15.41 0.33 -26.47
N HIS A 140 16.26 1.36 -26.55
CA HIS A 140 17.67 1.23 -26.92
C HIS A 140 18.53 0.65 -25.79
N ASP A 141 18.15 0.89 -24.53
CA ASP A 141 18.85 0.40 -23.35
C ASP A 141 17.93 -0.48 -22.47
N ILE A 142 18.32 -1.74 -22.32
CA ILE A 142 17.62 -2.74 -21.50
C ILE A 142 17.66 -2.36 -20.01
N SER A 143 18.63 -1.54 -19.61
CA SER A 143 18.78 -1.10 -18.22
C SER A 143 17.59 -0.25 -17.71
N VAL A 144 16.77 0.30 -18.61
CA VAL A 144 15.55 1.06 -18.29
C VAL A 144 14.52 0.20 -17.54
N PHE A 145 14.53 -1.13 -17.74
CA PHE A 145 13.66 -2.07 -17.02
C PHE A 145 14.22 -2.47 -15.64
N ASN A 146 15.43 -2.01 -15.27
CA ASN A 146 15.99 -2.23 -13.93
C ASN A 146 15.40 -1.22 -12.95
N SER A 147 14.12 -1.39 -12.64
CA SER A 147 13.45 -0.61 -11.61
C SER A 147 12.81 -1.49 -10.55
N HIS A 148 12.37 -0.85 -9.47
CA HIS A 148 11.59 -1.51 -8.45
C HIS A 148 10.17 -1.77 -8.94
N TYR A 149 9.69 -2.99 -8.77
CA TYR A 149 8.31 -3.37 -9.07
C TYR A 149 7.48 -3.42 -7.79
N SER A 150 6.20 -3.06 -7.89
CA SER A 150 5.24 -3.10 -6.79
C SER A 150 3.87 -3.58 -7.24
N TYR A 151 3.08 -4.12 -6.32
CA TYR A 151 1.70 -4.52 -6.56
C TYR A 151 0.71 -3.37 -6.32
N PHE A 152 -0.46 -3.45 -6.96
CA PHE A 152 -1.57 -2.54 -6.73
C PHE A 152 -2.32 -2.79 -5.42
N ASP A 153 -2.14 -3.95 -4.79
CA ASP A 153 -2.82 -4.25 -3.54
C ASP A 153 -1.88 -4.14 -2.33
N ASP A 154 -2.34 -3.42 -1.31
CA ASP A 154 -1.71 -3.34 0.00
C ASP A 154 -2.21 -4.52 0.84
N ALA A 155 -1.82 -5.72 0.46
CA ALA A 155 -1.61 -6.72 1.49
C ALA A 155 -0.28 -6.39 2.18
N GLU A 156 -0.24 -5.30 2.96
CA GLU A 156 0.41 -5.46 4.25
C GLU A 156 -0.24 -6.72 4.82
N PRO A 157 0.46 -7.84 5.02
CA PRO A 157 -0.03 -8.78 6.00
C PRO A 157 0.00 -7.96 7.28
N ARG A 158 -1.12 -7.31 7.63
CA ARG A 158 -1.41 -6.95 9.01
C ARG A 158 -1.22 -8.27 9.73
N THR A 159 -0.02 -8.45 10.26
CA THR A 159 0.28 -9.53 11.17
C THR A 159 -0.51 -9.14 12.39
N ASP A 160 -1.77 -9.56 12.41
CA ASP A 160 -2.64 -9.39 13.55
C ASP A 160 -1.88 -9.90 14.77
N ALA A 161 -2.04 -9.25 15.92
CA ALA A 161 -1.34 -9.66 17.15
C ALA A 161 -1.57 -11.14 17.46
N LEU A 162 -2.73 -11.69 17.05
CA LEU A 162 -3.04 -13.12 17.07
C LEU A 162 -2.16 -13.95 16.13
N ARG A 163 -1.88 -13.44 14.93
CA ARG A 163 -1.05 -14.11 13.93
C ARG A 163 0.41 -14.18 14.38
N SER A 164 0.95 -13.11 14.97
CA SER A 164 2.33 -13.09 15.49
C SER A 164 2.50 -13.94 16.75
N THR A 165 1.49 -13.99 17.63
CA THR A 165 1.49 -14.84 18.83
C THR A 165 1.33 -16.32 18.47
N LEU A 166 0.44 -16.68 17.53
CA LEU A 166 0.38 -18.04 16.99
C LEU A 166 1.71 -18.45 16.37
N MET A 167 2.36 -17.54 15.65
CA MET A 167 3.65 -17.80 15.00
C MET A 167 4.80 -18.06 15.99
N HIS A 168 4.71 -17.53 17.23
CA HIS A 168 5.66 -17.83 18.31
C HIS A 168 5.25 -19.07 19.13
N ALA A 169 3.96 -19.38 19.21
CA ALA A 169 3.44 -20.52 19.96
C ALA A 169 3.50 -21.85 19.17
N LEU A 170 3.48 -21.79 17.83
CA LEU A 170 3.51 -22.97 16.96
C LEU A 170 4.94 -23.38 16.60
N PRO A 171 5.26 -24.68 16.63
CA PRO A 171 6.58 -25.17 16.28
C PRO A 171 6.90 -24.97 14.79
N ALA A 172 8.18 -24.68 14.49
CA ALA A 172 8.67 -24.19 13.20
C ALA A 172 8.37 -25.06 11.95
N TRP A 173 7.96 -26.32 12.16
CA TRP A 173 7.57 -27.22 11.08
C TRP A 173 6.17 -26.94 10.52
N LEU A 174 5.31 -26.21 11.26
CA LEU A 174 3.96 -25.83 10.83
C LEU A 174 3.87 -24.43 10.21
N THR A 175 4.83 -23.55 10.53
CA THR A 175 4.85 -22.14 10.09
C THR A 175 5.38 -21.96 8.67
N TYR A 176 6.21 -22.88 8.17
CA TYR A 176 6.75 -22.84 6.82
C TYR A 176 5.82 -23.53 5.81
N SER A 177 5.46 -22.80 4.74
CA SER A 177 4.86 -23.37 3.53
C SER A 177 5.87 -24.27 2.80
N SER A 178 5.42 -25.39 2.21
CA SER A 178 6.29 -26.29 1.42
C SER A 178 7.03 -25.58 0.29
N ASN A 179 6.44 -24.51 -0.27
CA ASN A 179 7.04 -23.70 -1.33
C ASN A 179 8.13 -22.73 -0.81
N GLU A 180 8.01 -22.24 0.43
CA GLU A 180 9.01 -21.35 1.05
C GLU A 180 10.19 -22.15 1.63
N ARG A 181 9.94 -23.40 2.07
CA ARG A 181 10.96 -24.33 2.59
C ARG A 181 11.97 -24.76 1.53
N SER A 182 11.54 -24.88 0.27
CA SER A 182 12.44 -25.19 -0.85
C SER A 182 13.24 -23.96 -1.31
N ALA A 183 12.63 -22.76 -1.28
CA ALA A 183 13.28 -21.53 -1.70
C ALA A 183 14.34 -21.00 -0.71
N ARG A 184 14.19 -21.24 0.61
CA ARG A 184 15.05 -20.63 1.65
C ARG A 184 15.54 -21.61 2.73
N ARG A 185 16.12 -22.74 2.30
CA ARG A 185 16.68 -23.79 3.19
C ARG A 185 17.61 -23.28 4.30
N ARG A 186 18.39 -22.23 4.03
CA ARG A 186 19.38 -21.66 4.97
C ARG A 186 18.73 -20.83 6.07
N GLU A 187 17.67 -20.07 5.75
CA GLU A 187 16.89 -19.30 6.72
C GLU A 187 16.03 -20.22 7.61
N PHE A 188 15.58 -21.35 7.07
CA PHE A 188 14.88 -22.42 7.82
C PHE A 188 15.79 -23.08 8.89
N SER A 189 17.06 -23.34 8.57
CA SER A 189 18.01 -23.88 9.56
C SER A 189 18.40 -22.88 10.65
N GLU A 190 18.21 -21.58 10.39
CA GLU A 190 18.52 -20.50 11.34
C GLU A 190 17.32 -20.10 12.23
N GLY A 191 16.15 -20.73 12.05
CA GLY A 191 14.97 -20.53 12.91
C GLY A 191 14.34 -19.15 12.80
N LYS A 192 14.56 -18.42 11.69
CA LYS A 192 13.99 -17.08 11.50
C LYS A 192 12.48 -17.16 11.22
N PRO A 193 11.67 -16.23 11.74
CA PRO A 193 10.23 -16.22 11.50
C PRO A 193 9.93 -16.05 9.98
N PRO A 194 9.14 -16.96 9.36
CA PRO A 194 8.84 -16.88 7.93
C PRO A 194 8.06 -15.62 7.56
N LYS A 195 8.33 -15.05 6.38
CA LYS A 195 7.75 -13.77 5.97
C LYS A 195 6.41 -13.96 5.24
N GLU A 196 6.17 -15.17 4.73
CA GLU A 196 4.91 -15.58 4.16
C GLU A 196 4.22 -16.58 5.10
N VAL A 197 2.93 -16.37 5.29
CA VAL A 197 2.18 -17.05 6.33
C VAL A 197 1.47 -18.20 5.68
N SER A 198 1.83 -19.42 6.09
CA SER A 198 1.25 -20.65 5.56
C SER A 198 -0.28 -20.56 5.46
N PRO A 199 -0.90 -20.99 4.35
CA PRO A 199 -2.36 -21.00 4.20
C PRO A 199 -3.05 -21.81 5.30
N PHE A 200 -2.34 -22.74 5.95
CA PHE A 200 -2.81 -23.46 7.13
C PHE A 200 -3.00 -22.55 8.35
N ILE A 201 -2.06 -21.65 8.62
CA ILE A 201 -2.14 -20.73 9.77
C ILE A 201 -3.25 -19.71 9.55
N ASP A 202 -3.45 -19.26 8.31
CA ASP A 202 -4.59 -18.38 7.99
C ASP A 202 -5.93 -19.09 8.26
N ARG A 203 -6.08 -20.34 7.82
CA ARG A 203 -7.27 -21.16 8.13
C ARG A 203 -7.43 -21.42 9.62
N LEU A 204 -6.35 -21.72 10.33
CA LEU A 204 -6.38 -21.94 11.77
C LEU A 204 -6.76 -20.66 12.51
N CYS A 205 -6.17 -19.51 12.18
CA CYS A 205 -6.51 -18.23 12.78
C CYS A 205 -8.00 -17.90 12.58
N ARG A 206 -8.51 -18.03 11.35
CA ARG A 206 -9.93 -17.84 11.04
C ARG A 206 -10.81 -18.81 11.81
N PHE A 207 -10.39 -20.08 11.92
CA PHE A 207 -11.10 -21.08 12.72
C PHE A 207 -11.11 -20.71 14.21
N THR A 208 -9.98 -20.28 14.79
CA THR A 208 -9.91 -19.90 16.21
C THR A 208 -10.76 -18.67 16.49
N ILE A 209 -10.73 -17.65 15.62
CA ILE A 209 -11.58 -16.45 15.77
C ILE A 209 -13.06 -16.84 15.67
N ALA A 210 -13.43 -17.67 14.68
CA ALA A 210 -14.81 -18.15 14.52
C ALA A 210 -15.25 -19.03 15.70
N ALA A 211 -14.39 -19.90 16.19
CA ALA A 211 -14.67 -20.80 17.32
C ALA A 211 -14.82 -20.02 18.63
N VAL A 212 -13.94 -19.04 18.89
CA VAL A 212 -14.04 -18.16 20.05
C VAL A 212 -15.33 -17.33 19.96
N GLY A 213 -15.57 -16.63 18.84
CA GLY A 213 -16.78 -15.84 18.64
C GLY A 213 -18.07 -16.67 18.76
N GLY A 214 -18.10 -17.86 18.15
CA GLY A 214 -19.21 -18.79 18.24
C GLY A 214 -19.44 -19.32 19.66
N SER A 215 -18.36 -19.65 20.39
CA SER A 215 -18.46 -20.09 21.78
C SER A 215 -19.01 -18.99 22.69
N PHE A 216 -18.64 -17.72 22.46
CA PHE A 216 -19.19 -16.58 23.20
C PHE A 216 -20.66 -16.31 22.90
N LEU A 217 -21.17 -16.65 21.72
CA LEU A 217 -22.60 -16.50 21.38
C LEU A 217 -23.43 -17.68 21.89
N VAL A 218 -22.94 -18.91 21.72
CA VAL A 218 -23.66 -20.14 22.07
C VAL A 218 -23.58 -20.43 23.57
N GLY A 219 -22.47 -20.09 24.22
CA GLY A 219 -22.25 -20.37 25.65
C GLY A 219 -23.35 -19.83 26.57
N PRO A 220 -23.68 -18.52 26.50
CA PRO A 220 -24.77 -17.95 27.30
C PRO A 220 -26.12 -18.57 27.01
N MET A 221 -26.41 -18.88 25.73
CA MET A 221 -27.65 -19.56 25.34
C MET A 221 -27.74 -20.96 25.95
N LEU A 222 -26.64 -21.72 25.93
CA LEU A 222 -26.60 -23.08 26.45
C LEU A 222 -26.79 -23.10 27.98
N ILE A 223 -26.19 -22.14 28.68
CA ILE A 223 -26.33 -22.02 30.14
C ILE A 223 -27.77 -21.65 30.51
N MET A 224 -28.41 -20.74 29.78
CA MET A 224 -29.83 -20.40 30.00
C MET A 224 -30.79 -21.53 29.66
N ALA A 225 -30.46 -22.39 28.69
CA ALA A 225 -31.28 -23.53 28.32
C ALA A 225 -31.29 -24.63 29.40
N ILE A 226 -30.21 -24.75 30.19
CA ILE A 226 -30.07 -25.80 31.21
C ILE A 226 -30.75 -25.41 32.54
N ASP A 227 -30.69 -24.14 32.96
CA ASP A 227 -31.28 -23.66 34.22
C ASP A 227 -31.96 -22.28 34.03
N SER A 228 -33.29 -22.25 34.00
CA SER A 228 -34.10 -21.05 33.69
C SER A 228 -34.32 -20.09 34.88
N SER A 229 -33.30 -19.84 35.69
CA SER A 229 -33.38 -18.86 36.79
C SER A 229 -33.00 -17.45 36.31
N THR A 230 -33.85 -16.47 36.57
CA THR A 230 -33.69 -15.07 36.13
C THR A 230 -32.40 -14.42 36.64
N THR A 231 -32.04 -14.65 37.91
CA THR A 231 -30.80 -14.14 38.49
C THR A 231 -29.56 -14.79 37.87
N LYS A 232 -29.59 -16.10 37.62
CA LYS A 232 -28.47 -16.83 37.00
C LYS A 232 -28.25 -16.39 35.54
N SER A 233 -29.32 -16.16 34.80
CA SER A 233 -29.30 -15.69 33.42
C SER A 233 -28.64 -14.31 33.29
N LEU A 234 -29.05 -13.35 34.12
CA LEU A 234 -28.55 -11.97 34.07
C LEU A 234 -27.07 -11.88 34.48
N VAL A 235 -26.64 -12.68 35.46
CA VAL A 235 -25.24 -12.80 35.86
C VAL A 235 -24.40 -13.43 34.74
N THR A 236 -24.88 -14.51 34.11
CA THR A 236 -24.17 -15.20 33.03
C THR A 236 -23.93 -14.28 31.83
N VAL A 237 -24.94 -13.48 31.46
CA VAL A 237 -24.85 -12.52 30.36
C VAL A 237 -23.85 -11.42 30.66
N SER A 238 -23.93 -10.84 31.86
CA SER A 238 -23.01 -9.77 32.28
C SER A 238 -21.55 -10.24 32.27
N VAL A 239 -21.29 -11.45 32.79
CA VAL A 239 -19.95 -12.06 32.79
C VAL A 239 -19.49 -12.36 31.35
N SER A 240 -20.35 -12.92 30.50
CA SER A 240 -19.99 -13.22 29.11
C SER A 240 -19.65 -11.97 28.30
N VAL A 241 -20.42 -10.89 28.46
CA VAL A 241 -20.14 -9.58 27.81
C VAL A 241 -18.82 -8.99 28.29
N LEU A 242 -18.54 -9.02 29.59
CA LEU A 242 -17.28 -8.50 30.13
C LEU A 242 -16.05 -9.27 29.60
N ILE A 243 -16.13 -10.60 29.56
CA ILE A 243 -15.03 -11.41 29.02
C ILE A 243 -14.88 -11.16 27.50
N PHE A 244 -15.98 -11.04 26.76
CA PHE A 244 -15.96 -10.72 25.33
C PHE A 244 -15.28 -9.37 25.06
N ILE A 245 -15.61 -8.33 25.83
CA ILE A 245 -14.97 -7.00 25.74
C ILE A 245 -13.47 -7.09 26.07
N ALA A 246 -13.11 -7.84 27.11
CA ALA A 246 -11.70 -8.04 27.47
C ALA A 246 -10.93 -8.73 26.33
N VAL A 247 -11.49 -9.77 25.72
CA VAL A 247 -10.89 -10.46 24.57
C VAL A 247 -10.77 -9.52 23.37
N LEU A 248 -11.78 -8.71 23.06
CA LEU A 248 -11.68 -7.72 21.98
C LEU A 248 -10.64 -6.63 22.26
N THR A 249 -10.54 -6.14 23.50
CA THR A 249 -9.65 -5.03 23.86
C THR A 249 -8.19 -5.46 23.94
N PHE A 250 -7.93 -6.66 24.48
CA PHE A 250 -6.57 -7.15 24.69
C PHE A 250 -6.09 -8.10 23.59
N GLY A 251 -6.99 -8.85 22.95
CA GLY A 251 -6.66 -9.91 22.00
C GLY A 251 -6.69 -9.47 20.53
N VAL A 252 -7.52 -8.49 20.17
CA VAL A 252 -7.68 -8.05 18.78
C VAL A 252 -7.40 -6.56 18.66
N ARG A 253 -6.54 -6.16 17.72
CA ARG A 253 -6.17 -4.75 17.52
C ARG A 253 -7.24 -4.05 16.68
N VAL A 254 -8.43 -3.92 17.25
CA VAL A 254 -9.62 -3.32 16.61
C VAL A 254 -9.61 -1.81 16.86
N GLY A 255 -10.08 -1.02 15.88
CA GLY A 255 -10.26 0.42 16.10
C GLY A 255 -11.31 0.70 17.18
N ASN A 256 -11.16 1.78 17.95
CA ASN A 256 -12.07 2.13 19.06
C ASN A 256 -13.55 2.13 18.66
N VAL A 257 -13.86 2.63 17.46
CA VAL A 257 -15.23 2.68 16.93
C VAL A 257 -15.76 1.27 16.61
N GLU A 258 -14.94 0.45 15.97
CA GLU A 258 -15.30 -0.91 15.56
C GLU A 258 -15.47 -1.85 16.77
N ALA A 259 -14.65 -1.66 17.82
CA ALA A 259 -14.81 -2.35 19.10
C ALA A 259 -16.13 -1.98 19.81
N LEU A 260 -16.49 -0.68 19.78
CA LEU A 260 -17.74 -0.19 20.36
C LEU A 260 -18.95 -0.75 19.61
N VAL A 261 -18.94 -0.69 18.27
CA VAL A 261 -20.01 -1.25 17.42
C VAL A 261 -20.17 -2.75 17.67
N SER A 262 -19.07 -3.51 17.66
CA SER A 262 -19.11 -4.97 17.89
C SER A 262 -19.66 -5.33 19.27
N THR A 263 -19.27 -4.59 20.31
CA THR A 263 -19.78 -4.77 21.68
C THR A 263 -21.28 -4.46 21.77
N ALA A 264 -21.72 -3.36 21.15
CA ALA A 264 -23.13 -2.98 21.13
C ALA A 264 -23.99 -4.02 20.41
N THR A 265 -23.53 -4.53 19.26
CA THR A 265 -24.22 -5.61 18.53
C THR A 265 -24.33 -6.88 19.37
N TYR A 266 -23.24 -7.29 20.03
CA TYR A 266 -23.24 -8.48 20.89
C TYR A 266 -24.18 -8.32 22.09
N ALA A 267 -24.13 -7.17 22.78
CA ALA A 267 -25.00 -6.88 23.90
C ALA A 267 -26.48 -6.86 23.49
N ALA A 268 -26.82 -6.26 22.34
CA ALA A 268 -28.19 -6.21 21.83
C ALA A 268 -28.76 -7.62 21.62
N VAL A 269 -27.99 -8.53 21.00
CA VAL A 269 -28.41 -9.92 20.78
C VAL A 269 -28.70 -10.61 22.11
N LEU A 270 -27.80 -10.50 23.09
CA LEU A 270 -28.01 -11.13 24.40
C LEU A 270 -29.20 -10.55 25.16
N VAL A 271 -29.38 -9.22 25.12
CA VAL A 271 -30.52 -8.56 25.80
C VAL A 271 -31.85 -9.03 25.21
N VAL A 272 -31.95 -9.21 23.89
CA VAL A 272 -33.15 -9.77 23.26
C VAL A 272 -33.45 -11.18 23.78
N PHE A 273 -32.45 -12.04 23.88
CA PHE A 273 -32.64 -13.39 24.43
C PHE A 273 -33.05 -13.40 25.90
N VAL A 274 -32.42 -12.56 26.73
CA VAL A 274 -32.82 -12.41 28.14
C VAL A 274 -34.25 -11.89 28.25
N GLY A 275 -34.60 -10.84 27.50
CA GLY A 275 -35.93 -10.23 27.51
C GLY A 275 -37.05 -11.17 27.07
N SER A 276 -36.81 -12.02 26.07
CA SER A 276 -37.77 -13.05 25.66
C SER A 276 -37.90 -14.18 26.69
N SER A 277 -36.82 -14.55 27.40
CA SER A 277 -36.84 -15.62 28.40
C SER A 277 -37.57 -15.25 29.69
N THR A 278 -37.55 -13.97 30.08
CA THR A 278 -38.21 -13.47 31.31
C THR A 278 -39.68 -13.12 31.11
N GLY A 279 -40.11 -12.80 29.89
CA GLY A 279 -41.49 -12.42 29.58
C GLY A 279 -42.51 -13.56 29.54
N GLY A 280 -42.09 -14.82 29.56
CA GLY A 280 -42.97 -15.99 29.41
C GLY A 280 -43.54 -16.59 30.70
N GLY A 281 -43.19 -16.06 31.88
CA GLY A 281 -43.46 -16.71 33.18
C GLY A 281 -44.53 -16.09 34.07
N GLY A 282 -45.27 -15.07 33.62
CA GLY A 282 -46.13 -14.25 34.49
C GLY A 282 -47.61 -14.21 34.10
N GLY A 283 -48.28 -15.36 33.94
CA GLY A 283 -49.65 -15.37 33.42
C GLY A 283 -50.52 -16.58 33.74
N THR A 284 -50.48 -17.15 34.94
CA THR A 284 -51.59 -17.98 35.46
C THR A 284 -51.63 -17.90 36.98
N GLY A 285 -52.56 -17.14 37.54
CA GLY A 285 -52.78 -17.10 38.99
C GLY A 285 -53.48 -15.87 39.55
N GLN A 286 -54.61 -15.46 38.96
CA GLN A 286 -55.84 -15.05 39.65
C GLN A 286 -56.91 -14.61 38.64
#